data_AF-A0A7K3YYS0-F1
#
_entry.id   AF-A0A7K3YYS0-F1
#
_cell.length_a   1.000
_cell.length_b   1.000
_cell.length_c   1.000
_cell.angle_alpha   90.00
_cell.angle_beta   90.00
_cell.angle_gamma   90.00
#
_symmetry.space_group_name_H-M   'P 1'
#
loop_
_entity.id
_entity.type
_entity.pdbx_description
1 polymer ?
#
loop_
_entity_poly.entity_id
_entity_poly.type
_entity_poly.pdbx_seq_one_letter_code
_entity_poly.pdbx_strand_id
1 'polypeptide(L)'
;MTNGIRFQSVGALPVLAIILLILLVIVMVPLLFLGMIGAAFTRLGLSWISALAVVLLIILGSTVNIPVYTVKREMVRMDHGGVSLDDPFNTWPREDIWDTVVSVNLGGAVIPVCLALYVLFTAYPLITIPLILPLASGILAVSLVTYASTRALPGIGL
;
A
#
# COMPACT_ATOMS: atom_id res chain seq x y z
N MET A 1 31.48 36.77 34.12
CA MET A 1 30.35 36.04 33.50
C MET A 1 30.92 35.17 32.40
N THR A 2 31.33 33.95 32.71
CA THR A 2 31.87 33.00 31.72
C THR A 2 31.19 31.66 31.98
N ASN A 3 30.27 31.31 31.09
CA ASN A 3 29.44 30.12 31.17
C ASN A 3 30.31 28.86 31.16
N GLY A 4 30.35 28.16 32.29
CA GLY A 4 31.05 26.89 32.47
C GLY A 4 30.32 25.71 31.84
N ILE A 5 30.21 25.70 30.51
CA ILE A 5 29.66 24.54 29.80
C ILE A 5 30.72 23.43 29.80
N ARG A 6 30.53 22.42 30.64
CA ARG A 6 31.36 21.20 30.66
C ARG A 6 30.78 20.18 29.70
N PHE A 7 31.44 19.97 28.56
CA PHE A 7 31.13 18.85 27.67
C PHE A 7 31.67 17.56 28.31
N GLN A 8 30.79 16.76 28.90
CA GLN A 8 31.13 15.39 29.28
C GLN A 8 31.04 14.51 28.03
N SER A 9 32.15 13.82 27.71
CA SER A 9 32.16 12.79 26.67
C SER A 9 31.17 11.71 27.04
N VAL A 10 30.13 11.54 26.21
CA VAL A 10 29.19 10.44 26.35
C VAL A 10 29.96 9.16 26.07
N GLY A 11 30.14 8.31 27.09
CA GLY A 11 30.83 7.02 26.92
C GLY A 11 30.12 6.12 25.88
N ALA A 12 30.83 5.13 25.37
CA ALA A 12 30.29 4.21 24.36
C ALA A 12 29.04 3.43 24.84
N LEU A 13 28.91 3.19 26.14
CA LEU A 13 27.78 2.49 26.76
C LEU A 13 26.45 3.24 26.55
N PRO A 14 26.30 4.53 26.92
CA PRO A 14 25.08 5.28 26.64
C PRO A 14 24.76 5.38 25.15
N VAL A 15 25.76 5.53 24.28
CA VAL A 15 25.55 5.55 22.82
C VAL A 15 24.97 4.21 22.33
N LEU A 16 25.55 3.09 22.75
CA LEU A 16 25.05 1.75 22.45
C LEU A 16 23.61 1.54 22.97
N ALA A 17 23.33 1.98 24.19
CA ALA A 17 22.00 1.87 24.80
C ALA A 17 20.95 2.66 23.99
N ILE A 18 21.29 3.86 23.51
CA ILE A 18 20.41 4.66 22.65
C ILE A 18 20.17 3.95 21.31
N ILE A 19 21.21 3.39 20.68
CA ILE A 19 21.07 2.63 19.42
C ILE A 19 20.15 1.42 19.62
N LEU A 20 20.34 0.65 20.68
CA LEU A 20 19.51 -0.51 20.99
C LEU A 20 18.06 -0.11 21.27
N LEU A 21 17.83 1.01 21.97
CA LEU A 21 16.49 1.55 22.22
C LEU A 21 15.81 1.93 20.89
N ILE A 22 16.51 2.61 20.00
CA ILE A 22 15.98 2.99 18.67
C ILE A 22 15.61 1.73 17.88
N LEU A 23 16.52 0.74 17.83
CA LEU A 23 16.26 -0.53 17.15
C LEU A 23 15.05 -1.25 17.74
N LEU A 24 14.94 -1.30 19.07
CA LEU A 24 13.81 -1.90 19.77
C LEU A 24 12.50 -1.23 19.37
N VAL A 25 12.45 0.10 19.34
CA VAL A 25 11.23 0.84 18.94
C VAL A 25 10.87 0.56 17.48
N ILE A 26 11.86 0.58 16.58
CA ILE A 26 11.67 0.29 15.14
C ILE A 26 11.10 -1.10 14.93
N VAL A 27 11.50 -2.09 15.76
CA VAL A 27 11.00 -3.47 15.66
C VAL A 27 9.65 -3.63 16.36
N MET A 28 9.47 -3.03 17.54
CA MET A 28 8.26 -3.20 18.34
C MET A 28 7.05 -2.55 17.70
N VAL A 29 7.18 -1.35 17.12
CA VAL A 29 6.04 -0.64 16.54
C VAL A 29 5.35 -1.47 15.45
N PRO A 30 6.05 -1.98 14.40
CA PRO A 30 5.46 -2.88 13.42
C PRO A 30 4.88 -4.15 14.02
N LEU A 31 5.54 -4.76 15.03
CA LEU A 31 5.05 -5.98 15.67
C LEU A 31 3.74 -5.75 16.44
N LEU A 32 3.57 -4.58 17.07
CA LEU A 32 2.31 -4.20 17.72
C LEU A 32 1.19 -4.06 16.69
N PHE A 33 1.44 -3.36 15.57
CA PHE A 33 0.46 -3.27 14.48
C PHE A 33 0.15 -4.63 13.88
N LEU A 34 1.17 -5.45 13.63
CA LEU A 34 1.02 -6.81 13.13
C LEU A 34 0.18 -7.68 14.08
N GLY A 35 0.37 -7.52 15.39
CA GLY A 35 -0.41 -8.21 16.41
C GLY A 35 -1.87 -7.75 16.44
N MET A 36 -2.13 -6.45 16.32
CA MET A 36 -3.50 -5.91 16.24
C MET A 36 -4.23 -6.39 14.97
N ILE A 37 -3.56 -6.33 13.82
CA ILE A 37 -4.09 -6.81 12.55
C ILE A 37 -4.32 -8.33 12.61
N GLY A 38 -3.36 -9.08 13.14
CA GLY A 38 -3.48 -10.53 13.37
C GLY A 38 -4.67 -10.88 14.26
N ALA A 39 -4.89 -10.12 15.33
CA ALA A 39 -6.05 -10.30 16.22
C ALA A 39 -7.39 -9.97 15.53
N ALA A 40 -7.42 -9.02 14.58
CA ALA A 40 -8.60 -8.78 13.77
C ALA A 40 -8.88 -9.96 12.82
N PHE A 41 -7.84 -10.53 12.21
CA PHE A 41 -7.97 -11.71 11.35
C PHE A 41 -8.37 -12.98 12.10
N THR A 42 -7.93 -13.18 13.33
CA THR A 42 -8.41 -14.32 14.13
C THR A 42 -9.88 -14.20 14.48
N ARG A 43 -10.41 -12.98 14.66
CA ARG A 43 -11.86 -12.75 14.81
C ARG A 43 -12.66 -13.07 13.55
N LEU A 44 -12.03 -13.09 12.37
CA LEU A 44 -12.63 -13.54 11.11
C LEU A 44 -12.63 -15.07 10.95
N GLY A 45 -12.18 -15.83 11.96
CA GLY A 45 -12.17 -17.29 11.96
C GLY A 45 -10.86 -17.91 11.49
N LEU A 46 -9.83 -17.10 11.22
CA LEU A 46 -8.49 -17.61 10.91
C LEU A 46 -7.76 -18.07 12.17
N SER A 47 -6.93 -19.10 12.05
CA SER A 47 -5.94 -19.40 13.10
C SER A 47 -4.91 -18.25 13.21
N TRP A 48 -4.26 -18.12 14.36
CA TRP A 48 -3.21 -17.11 14.56
C TRP A 48 -2.06 -17.23 13.54
N ILE A 49 -1.68 -18.46 13.20
CA ILE A 49 -0.61 -18.74 12.23
C ILE A 49 -1.04 -18.33 10.82
N SER A 50 -2.26 -18.68 10.40
CA SER A 50 -2.79 -18.26 9.10
C SER A 50 -2.99 -16.75 9.01
N ALA A 51 -3.45 -16.10 10.08
CA ALA A 51 -3.60 -14.65 10.14
C ALA A 51 -2.25 -13.96 9.93
N LEU A 52 -1.21 -14.39 10.66
CA LEU A 52 0.14 -13.84 10.53
C LEU A 52 0.71 -14.11 9.12
N ALA A 53 0.53 -15.32 8.58
CA ALA A 53 0.96 -15.65 7.22
C ALA A 53 0.29 -14.77 6.17
N VAL A 54 -1.01 -14.52 6.29
CA VAL A 54 -1.75 -13.63 5.37
C VAL A 54 -1.21 -12.20 5.44
N VAL A 55 -0.95 -11.67 6.63
CA VAL A 55 -0.39 -10.31 6.74
C VAL A 55 1.00 -10.23 6.12
N LEU A 56 1.87 -11.21 6.37
CA LEU A 56 3.18 -11.26 5.72
C LEU A 56 3.06 -11.37 4.20
N LEU A 57 2.10 -12.16 3.71
CA LEU A 57 1.84 -12.32 2.27
C LEU A 57 1.33 -11.01 1.65
N ILE A 58 0.48 -10.25 2.35
CA ILE A 58 0.01 -8.93 1.92
C ILE A 58 1.18 -7.96 1.82
N ILE A 59 2.05 -7.90 2.83
CA ILE A 59 3.21 -7.00 2.85
C ILE A 59 4.17 -7.35 1.70
N LEU A 60 4.57 -8.61 1.60
CA LEU A 60 5.51 -9.07 0.57
C LEU A 60 4.90 -8.92 -0.83
N GLY A 61 3.64 -9.34 -0.99
CA GLY A 61 2.88 -9.25 -2.24
C GLY A 61 2.56 -7.81 -2.66
N SER A 62 2.63 -6.83 -1.76
CA SER A 62 2.39 -5.42 -2.09
C SER A 62 3.39 -4.87 -3.09
N THR A 63 4.56 -5.50 -3.21
CA THR A 63 5.61 -5.10 -4.17
C THR A 63 5.36 -5.66 -5.58
N VAL A 64 4.39 -6.55 -5.73
CA VAL A 64 4.12 -7.27 -6.99
C VAL A 64 2.87 -6.68 -7.65
N ASN A 65 3.06 -6.09 -8.83
CA ASN A 65 1.98 -5.60 -9.67
C ASN A 65 1.74 -6.57 -10.84
N ILE A 66 0.52 -7.07 -10.96
CA ILE A 66 0.11 -8.04 -11.99
C ILE A 66 -0.53 -7.26 -13.15
N PRO A 67 0.06 -7.22 -14.35
CA PRO A 67 -0.54 -6.54 -15.49
C PRO A 67 -1.81 -7.27 -15.93
N VAL A 68 -2.92 -6.54 -16.05
CA VAL A 68 -4.23 -7.10 -16.43
C VAL A 68 -4.65 -6.61 -17.81
N TYR A 69 -4.32 -5.36 -18.15
CA TYR A 69 -4.75 -4.76 -19.39
C TYR A 69 -3.77 -3.69 -19.87
N THR A 70 -3.58 -3.58 -21.18
CA THR A 70 -2.78 -2.51 -21.78
C THR A 70 -3.67 -1.61 -22.62
N VAL A 71 -3.80 -0.36 -22.20
CA VAL A 71 -4.48 0.68 -22.98
C VAL A 71 -3.46 1.24 -23.97
N LYS A 72 -3.64 0.89 -25.25
CA LYS A 72 -2.91 1.54 -26.33
C LYS A 72 -3.46 2.94 -26.53
N ARG A 73 -2.63 3.96 -26.40
CA ARG A 73 -3.01 5.33 -26.74
C ARG A 73 -2.24 5.77 -27.98
N GLU A 74 -2.97 6.22 -28.99
CA GLU A 74 -2.42 6.95 -30.15
C GLU A 74 -2.25 8.46 -29.86
N MET A 75 -2.34 8.88 -28.60
CA MET A 75 -2.31 10.30 -28.24
C MET A 75 -0.99 10.69 -27.56
N VAL A 76 -0.31 11.65 -28.16
CA VAL A 76 0.88 12.32 -27.61
C VAL A 76 0.56 12.94 -26.26
N ARG A 77 1.39 12.68 -25.25
CA ARG A 77 1.46 13.58 -24.11
C ARG A 77 2.29 14.78 -24.55
N MET A 78 1.67 15.95 -24.71
CA MET A 78 2.46 17.18 -24.77
C MET A 78 3.14 17.38 -23.42
N ASP A 79 4.46 17.22 -23.40
CA ASP A 79 5.27 17.60 -22.26
C ASP A 79 5.02 19.09 -21.97
N HIS A 80 4.59 19.41 -20.76
CA HIS A 80 4.49 20.80 -20.30
C HIS A 80 5.84 21.29 -19.76
N GLY A 81 6.91 20.50 -19.91
CA GLY A 81 8.29 20.95 -19.84
C GLY A 81 8.51 22.05 -20.87
N GLY A 82 8.77 23.27 -20.38
CA GLY A 82 8.80 24.50 -21.15
C GLY A 82 9.50 24.36 -22.49
N VAL A 83 8.85 24.90 -23.52
CA VAL A 83 9.48 25.11 -24.82
C VAL A 83 10.65 26.07 -24.59
N SER A 84 11.85 25.52 -24.41
CA SER A 84 13.08 26.29 -24.49
C SER A 84 13.20 26.76 -25.94
N LEU A 85 12.84 28.02 -26.18
CA LEU A 85 12.94 28.71 -27.47
C LEU A 85 14.40 28.94 -27.91
N ASP A 86 15.37 28.59 -27.04
CA ASP A 86 16.77 28.98 -27.17
C ASP A 86 17.70 27.86 -27.68
N ASP A 87 17.19 26.68 -28.03
CA ASP A 87 18.03 25.57 -28.53
C ASP A 87 17.77 25.29 -30.04
N PRO A 88 18.69 25.71 -30.94
CA PRO A 88 18.59 25.45 -32.38
C PRO A 88 18.70 23.97 -32.75
N PHE A 89 19.08 23.10 -31.80
CA PHE A 89 19.20 21.66 -31.97
C PHE A 89 18.11 20.88 -31.23
N ASN A 90 17.05 21.55 -30.74
CA ASN A 90 15.91 20.86 -30.17
C ASN A 90 15.18 20.07 -31.26
N THR A 91 15.65 18.85 -31.50
CA THR A 91 15.02 17.86 -32.35
C THR A 91 13.58 17.72 -31.89
N TRP A 92 12.63 17.90 -32.82
CA TRP A 92 11.20 17.61 -32.69
C TRP A 92 10.83 16.79 -31.46
N PRO A 93 9.83 17.20 -30.64
CA PRO A 93 9.37 16.37 -29.54
C PRO A 93 9.07 14.98 -30.10
N ARG A 94 9.85 13.97 -29.70
CA ARG A 94 9.55 12.60 -30.09
C ARG A 94 8.17 12.30 -29.54
N GLU A 95 7.31 11.95 -30.47
CA GLU A 95 5.95 11.51 -30.21
C GLU A 95 6.05 10.14 -29.55
N ASP A 96 6.40 10.13 -28.26
CA ASP A 96 6.56 8.91 -27.49
C ASP A 96 5.15 8.36 -27.24
N ILE A 97 4.70 7.54 -28.19
CA ILE A 97 3.50 6.72 -28.07
C ILE A 97 3.74 5.78 -26.88
N TRP A 98 3.08 6.05 -25.76
CA TRP A 98 3.24 5.25 -24.55
C TRP A 98 1.97 4.43 -24.29
N ASP A 99 2.17 3.13 -24.12
CA ASP A 99 1.14 2.21 -23.68
C ASP A 99 0.91 2.37 -22.16
N THR A 100 -0.35 2.52 -21.75
CA THR A 100 -0.69 2.50 -20.32
C THR A 100 -0.99 1.07 -19.88
N VAL A 101 -0.11 0.47 -19.08
CA VAL A 101 -0.37 -0.84 -18.49
C VAL A 101 -1.15 -0.67 -17.19
N VAL A 102 -2.38 -1.16 -17.18
CA VAL A 102 -3.21 -1.31 -15.99
C VAL A 102 -2.79 -2.58 -15.27
N SER A 103 -2.34 -2.42 -14.04
CA SER A 103 -1.93 -3.52 -13.17
C SER A 103 -2.76 -3.57 -11.89
N VAL A 104 -2.88 -4.75 -11.32
CA VAL A 104 -3.54 -5.01 -10.04
C VAL A 104 -2.49 -5.46 -9.04
N ASN A 105 -2.51 -4.87 -7.85
CA ASN A 105 -1.53 -5.17 -6.82
C ASN A 105 -1.85 -6.51 -6.13
N LEU A 106 -0.86 -7.40 -6.01
CA LEU A 106 -1.06 -8.71 -5.40
C LEU A 106 -1.40 -8.59 -3.91
N GLY A 107 -0.64 -7.79 -3.15
CA GLY A 107 -0.86 -7.58 -1.71
C GLY A 107 -2.04 -6.68 -1.39
N GLY A 108 -2.29 -5.66 -2.20
CA GLY A 108 -3.30 -4.63 -1.96
C GLY A 108 -4.67 -4.93 -2.55
N ALA A 109 -4.79 -5.87 -3.49
CA ALA A 109 -6.07 -6.21 -4.11
C ALA A 109 -6.32 -7.71 -4.19
N VAL A 110 -5.41 -8.49 -4.79
CA VAL A 110 -5.66 -9.92 -5.05
C VAL A 110 -5.79 -10.73 -3.76
N ILE A 111 -4.80 -10.66 -2.86
CA ILE A 111 -4.83 -11.41 -1.60
C ILE A 111 -6.02 -10.98 -0.71
N PRO A 112 -6.32 -9.68 -0.53
CA PRO A 112 -7.52 -9.24 0.19
C PRO A 112 -8.83 -9.78 -0.40
N VAL A 113 -8.98 -9.78 -1.73
CA VAL A 113 -10.16 -10.33 -2.40
C VAL A 113 -10.27 -11.85 -2.19
N CYS A 114 -9.17 -12.59 -2.34
CA CYS A 114 -9.14 -14.03 -2.07
C CYS A 114 -9.54 -14.32 -0.61
N LEU A 115 -9.08 -13.51 0.34
CA LEU A 115 -9.46 -13.66 1.73
C LEU A 115 -10.96 -13.37 1.97
N ALA A 116 -11.50 -12.30 1.37
CA ALA A 116 -12.91 -11.99 1.45
C ALA A 116 -13.78 -13.14 0.89
N LEU A 117 -13.37 -13.72 -0.24
CA LEU A 117 -14.01 -14.89 -0.83
C LEU A 117 -13.91 -16.12 0.06
N TYR A 118 -12.76 -16.37 0.70
CA TYR A 118 -12.59 -17.47 1.65
C TYR A 118 -13.54 -17.34 2.86
N VAL A 119 -13.63 -16.13 3.43
CA VAL A 119 -14.54 -15.86 4.55
C VAL A 119 -15.99 -16.03 4.10
N LEU A 120 -16.36 -15.51 2.92
CA LEU A 120 -17.71 -15.65 2.38
C LEU A 120 -18.07 -17.11 2.10
N PHE A 121 -17.14 -17.89 1.56
CA PHE A 121 -17.30 -19.33 1.32
C PHE A 121 -17.47 -20.09 2.63
N THR A 122 -16.68 -19.77 3.66
CA THR A 122 -16.81 -20.38 4.99
C THR A 122 -18.13 -20.01 5.66
N ALA A 123 -18.59 -18.77 5.44
CA ALA A 123 -19.87 -18.28 5.93
C ALA A 123 -21.07 -18.73 5.09
N TYR A 124 -20.86 -19.40 3.94
CA TYR A 124 -21.92 -19.79 2.99
C TYR A 124 -23.14 -20.49 3.64
N PRO A 125 -22.98 -21.41 4.61
CA PRO A 125 -24.13 -22.03 5.28
C PRO A 125 -25.01 -21.05 6.07
N LEU A 126 -24.48 -19.88 6.43
CA LEU A 126 -25.16 -18.81 7.16
C LEU A 126 -25.74 -17.75 6.20
N ILE A 127 -25.40 -17.78 4.91
CA ILE A 127 -25.91 -16.86 3.89
C ILE A 127 -27.36 -17.23 3.58
N THR A 128 -28.27 -16.73 4.40
CA THR A 128 -29.71 -16.70 4.13
C THR A 128 -30.06 -15.38 3.42
N ILE A 129 -31.25 -15.29 2.80
CA ILE A 129 -31.77 -14.06 2.15
C ILE A 129 -31.54 -12.77 2.97
N PRO A 130 -31.68 -12.73 4.32
CA PRO A 130 -31.42 -11.52 5.09
C PRO A 130 -29.95 -11.06 5.13
N LEU A 131 -28.96 -11.89 4.78
CA LEU A 131 -27.54 -11.50 4.80
C LEU A 131 -27.07 -10.85 3.48
N ILE A 132 -27.81 -11.06 2.39
CA ILE A 132 -27.47 -10.53 1.07
C ILE A 132 -27.59 -9.00 1.05
N LEU A 133 -28.65 -8.43 1.61
CA LEU A 133 -28.84 -6.97 1.66
C LEU A 133 -27.72 -6.26 2.41
N PRO A 134 -27.36 -6.66 3.65
CA PRO A 134 -26.22 -6.10 4.39
C PRO A 134 -24.88 -6.27 3.68
N LEU A 135 -24.64 -7.41 3.03
CA LEU A 135 -23.42 -7.65 2.28
C LEU A 135 -23.32 -6.71 1.07
N ALA A 136 -24.39 -6.63 0.27
CA ALA A 136 -24.45 -5.76 -0.90
C ALA A 136 -24.34 -4.28 -0.52
N SER A 137 -25.03 -3.86 0.55
CA SER A 137 -24.95 -2.47 1.03
C SER A 137 -23.57 -2.14 1.58
N GLY A 138 -22.92 -3.07 2.29
CA GLY A 138 -21.54 -2.93 2.76
C GLY A 138 -20.55 -2.79 1.61
N ILE A 139 -20.63 -3.65 0.60
CA ILE A 139 -19.80 -3.57 -0.61
C ILE A 139 -20.03 -2.23 -1.31
N LEU A 140 -21.28 -1.86 -1.56
CA LEU A 140 -21.62 -0.58 -2.22
C LEU A 140 -21.08 0.62 -1.44
N ALA A 141 -21.28 0.65 -0.11
CA ALA A 141 -20.81 1.74 0.72
C ALA A 141 -19.28 1.88 0.68
N VAL A 142 -18.55 0.77 0.87
CA VAL A 142 -17.08 0.78 0.80
C VAL A 142 -16.61 1.18 -0.60
N SER A 143 -17.19 0.61 -1.65
CA SER A 143 -16.84 0.97 -3.04
C SER A 143 -17.09 2.44 -3.34
N LEU A 144 -18.20 3.02 -2.89
CA LEU A 144 -18.50 4.43 -3.09
C LEU A 144 -17.51 5.34 -2.35
N VAL A 145 -17.20 5.01 -1.10
CA VAL A 145 -16.23 5.75 -0.28
C VAL A 145 -14.83 5.68 -0.91
N THR A 146 -14.39 4.50 -1.33
CA THR A 146 -13.10 4.32 -2.02
C THR A 146 -13.08 5.10 -3.33
N TYR A 147 -14.13 4.99 -4.15
CA TYR A 147 -14.23 5.71 -5.43
C TYR A 147 -14.15 7.23 -5.22
N ALA A 148 -14.90 7.77 -4.25
CA ALA A 148 -14.90 9.20 -3.95
C ALA A 148 -13.57 9.71 -3.38
N SER A 149 -12.79 8.83 -2.73
CA SER A 149 -11.50 9.18 -2.10
C SER A 149 -10.30 9.02 -3.04
N THR A 150 -10.43 8.25 -4.12
CA THR A 150 -9.32 7.93 -5.03
C THR A 150 -9.05 9.09 -5.99
N ARG A 151 -7.77 9.42 -6.25
CA ARG A 151 -7.37 10.49 -7.17
C ARG A 151 -6.27 10.01 -8.09
N ALA A 152 -6.55 9.93 -9.39
CA ALA A 152 -5.55 9.58 -10.39
C ALA A 152 -4.40 10.61 -10.41
N LEU A 153 -3.20 10.16 -10.04
CA LEU A 153 -1.97 10.93 -10.07
C LEU A 153 -1.16 10.56 -11.32
N PRO A 154 -0.92 11.51 -12.24
CA PRO A 154 -0.11 11.27 -13.43
C PRO A 154 1.27 10.69 -13.10
N GLY A 155 1.63 9.58 -13.75
CA GLY A 155 2.92 8.92 -13.57
C GLY A 155 3.06 8.04 -12.32
N ILE A 156 2.04 8.00 -11.45
CA ILE A 156 2.05 7.23 -10.20
C ILE A 156 0.95 6.16 -10.21
N GLY A 157 -0.26 6.49 -10.66
CA GLY A 157 -1.40 5.56 -10.68
C GLY A 157 -2.70 6.22 -10.20
N LEU A 158 -3.62 5.38 -9.71
CA LEU A 158 -4.78 5.82 -8.91
C LEU A 158 -4.38 6.18 -7.48
#